data_AF-A0A1J8PAH6-F1
#
_entry.id   AF-A0A1J8PAH6-F1
#
_cell.length_a   1.000
_cell.length_b   1.000
_cell.length_c   1.000
_cell.angle_alpha   90.00
_cell.angle_beta   90.00
_cell.angle_gamma   90.00
#
_symmetry.space_group_name_H-M   'P 1'
#
loop_
_entity.id
_entity.type
_entity.pdbx_description
1 polymer ?
#
loop_
_entity_poly.entity_id
_entity_poly.type
_entity_poly.pdbx_seq_one_letter_code
_entity_poly.pdbx_strand_id
1 'polypeptide(L)'
;MNFKYVENYILTIKAKYKSLQKANAHPFSLRIIDEEVCTKNGETIFTLQLVGKNIISKLYTVEITNDKKLLKSLSPIDLLKILNASNKKFLCKKENIILFPCQAYYKLIAKDYNHILQQTIFTLEITHANKITQKKLTALDIANNPLILEKLTPQETYDLGYAVGSETILREILYLSRL
;
A
#
# COMPACT_ATOMS: atom_id res chain seq x y z
N MET A 1 -30.89 -33.25 37.70
CA MET A 1 -30.11 -32.23 36.96
C MET A 1 -30.95 -31.73 35.82
N ASN A 2 -31.18 -30.41 35.72
CA ASN A 2 -32.16 -29.84 34.80
C ASN A 2 -31.53 -29.66 33.40
N PHE A 3 -31.81 -30.60 32.49
CA PHE A 3 -31.20 -30.67 31.14
C PHE A 3 -31.37 -29.37 30.32
N LYS A 4 -32.44 -28.61 30.55
CA LYS A 4 -32.66 -27.29 29.93
C LYS A 4 -31.56 -26.27 30.22
N TYR A 5 -30.96 -26.32 31.41
CA TYR A 5 -29.88 -25.40 31.78
C TYR A 5 -28.61 -25.68 30.97
N VAL A 6 -28.29 -26.97 30.78
CA VAL A 6 -27.14 -27.41 30.00
C VAL A 6 -27.32 -27.07 28.52
N GLU A 7 -28.51 -27.30 27.95
CA GLU A 7 -28.83 -26.93 26.57
C GLU A 7 -28.68 -25.42 26.33
N ASN A 8 -29.22 -24.60 27.23
CA ASN A 8 -29.10 -23.14 27.13
C ASN A 8 -27.64 -22.69 27.20
N TYR A 9 -26.83 -23.32 28.06
CA TYR A 9 -25.41 -23.00 28.19
C TYR A 9 -24.63 -23.36 26.91
N ILE A 10 -24.90 -24.53 26.34
CA ILE A 10 -24.31 -24.97 25.07
C ILE A 10 -24.69 -24.04 23.92
N LEU A 11 -25.96 -23.63 23.83
CA LEU A 11 -26.44 -22.68 22.82
C LEU A 11 -25.74 -21.32 22.95
N THR A 12 -25.58 -20.84 24.17
CA THR A 12 -24.92 -19.56 24.46
C THR A 12 -23.44 -19.60 24.09
N ILE A 13 -22.74 -20.68 24.43
CA ILE A 13 -21.34 -20.90 24.03
C ILE A 13 -21.20 -20.94 22.51
N LYS A 14 -22.08 -21.67 21.81
CA LYS A 14 -22.07 -21.73 20.34
C LYS A 14 -22.29 -20.35 19.71
N ALA A 15 -23.20 -19.55 20.24
CA ALA A 15 -23.44 -18.19 19.76
C ALA A 15 -22.22 -17.28 19.94
N LYS A 16 -21.58 -17.35 21.12
CA LYS A 16 -20.37 -16.58 21.46
C LYS A 16 -19.17 -16.99 20.60
N TYR A 17 -19.02 -18.28 20.33
CA TYR A 17 -17.99 -18.79 19.43
C TYR A 17 -18.23 -18.34 17.98
N LYS A 18 -19.48 -18.34 17.52
CA LYS A 18 -19.85 -17.86 16.18
C LYS A 18 -19.64 -16.35 16.02
N SER A 19 -19.85 -15.54 17.06
CA SER A 19 -19.55 -14.11 17.03
C SER A 19 -18.05 -13.85 17.01
N LEU A 20 -17.25 -14.59 17.78
CA LEU A 20 -15.78 -14.51 17.75
C LEU A 20 -15.21 -14.95 16.39
N GLN A 21 -15.78 -16.00 15.78
CA GLN A 21 -15.42 -16.39 14.41
C GLN A 21 -15.78 -15.32 13.39
N LYS A 22 -16.89 -14.61 13.54
CA LYS A 22 -17.25 -13.48 12.66
C LYS A 22 -16.32 -12.28 12.86
N ALA A 23 -15.93 -11.98 14.10
CA ALA A 23 -15.01 -10.90 14.41
C ALA A 23 -13.58 -11.19 13.93
N ASN A 24 -13.17 -12.46 13.94
CA ASN A 24 -11.87 -12.93 13.46
C ASN A 24 -11.92 -13.45 12.02
N ALA A 25 -13.07 -13.37 11.34
CA ALA A 25 -13.16 -13.75 9.94
C ALA A 25 -12.32 -12.74 9.16
N HIS A 26 -11.28 -13.24 8.46
CA HIS A 26 -10.55 -12.43 7.51
C HIS A 26 -11.59 -11.72 6.61
N PRO A 27 -11.51 -10.40 6.40
CA PRO A 27 -12.51 -9.65 5.63
C PRO A 27 -12.66 -10.16 4.17
N PHE A 28 -11.74 -11.03 3.75
CA PHE A 28 -11.68 -11.65 2.44
C PHE A 28 -11.77 -13.17 2.58
N SER A 29 -12.69 -13.76 1.84
CA SER A 29 -12.97 -15.20 1.88
C SER A 29 -12.07 -16.02 0.96
N LEU A 30 -11.33 -15.38 0.05
CA LEU A 30 -10.41 -16.01 -0.90
C LEU A 30 -8.99 -15.45 -0.77
N ARG A 31 -8.01 -16.31 -1.05
CA ARG A 31 -6.59 -15.96 -1.18
C ARG A 31 -6.00 -16.61 -2.43
N ILE A 32 -5.09 -15.93 -3.11
CA ILE A 32 -4.27 -16.52 -4.17
C ILE A 32 -3.05 -17.17 -3.53
N ILE A 33 -2.91 -18.48 -3.73
CA ILE A 33 -1.80 -19.27 -3.20
C ILE A 33 -0.72 -19.56 -4.22
N ASP A 34 -1.08 -19.56 -5.50
CA ASP A 34 -0.15 -19.86 -6.59
C ASP A 34 -0.56 -19.20 -7.90
N GLU A 35 0.43 -18.98 -8.77
CA GLU A 35 0.31 -18.35 -10.09
C GLU A 35 1.11 -19.17 -11.11
N GLU A 36 0.42 -19.73 -12.11
CA GLU A 36 1.02 -20.50 -13.19
C GLU A 36 0.76 -19.81 -14.54
N VAL A 37 1.75 -19.79 -15.43
CA VAL A 37 1.54 -19.31 -16.82
C VAL A 37 1.27 -20.51 -17.72
N CYS A 38 0.10 -20.57 -18.32
CA CYS A 38 -0.26 -21.62 -19.27
C CYS A 38 0.60 -21.49 -20.54
N THR A 39 1.44 -22.48 -20.80
CA THR A 39 2.38 -22.51 -21.93
C THR A 39 1.70 -22.56 -23.30
N LYS A 40 0.44 -22.98 -23.38
CA LYS A 40 -0.31 -23.09 -24.65
C LYS A 40 -0.93 -21.78 -25.12
N ASN A 41 -1.48 -20.98 -24.19
CA ASN A 41 -2.23 -19.75 -24.51
C ASN A 41 -1.56 -18.49 -23.94
N GLY A 42 -0.46 -18.64 -23.19
CA GLY A 42 0.21 -17.59 -22.43
C GLY A 42 -0.63 -16.99 -21.31
N GLU A 43 -1.84 -17.50 -21.05
CA GLU A 43 -2.74 -17.00 -20.00
C GLU A 43 -2.32 -17.45 -18.61
N THR A 44 -2.43 -16.54 -17.65
CA THR A 44 -2.15 -16.82 -16.25
C THR A 44 -3.33 -17.56 -15.63
N ILE A 45 -3.02 -18.64 -14.92
CA ILE A 45 -3.95 -19.43 -14.11
C ILE A 45 -3.60 -19.15 -12.66
N PHE A 46 -4.60 -18.77 -11.87
CA PHE A 46 -4.45 -18.55 -10.45
C PHE A 46 -5.06 -19.71 -9.66
N THR A 47 -4.33 -20.18 -8.66
CA THR A 47 -4.86 -21.12 -7.68
C THR A 47 -5.45 -20.33 -6.51
N LEU A 48 -6.78 -20.36 -6.40
CA LEU A 48 -7.56 -19.70 -5.36
C LEU A 48 -7.88 -20.68 -4.24
N GLN A 49 -7.62 -20.27 -3.00
CA GLN A 49 -7.97 -21.01 -1.80
C GLN A 49 -9.04 -20.26 -1.01
N LEU A 50 -10.04 -20.99 -0.51
CA LEU A 50 -10.96 -20.48 0.49
C LEU A 50 -10.25 -20.34 1.84
N VAL A 51 -10.21 -19.13 2.39
CA VAL A 51 -9.51 -18.85 3.64
C VAL A 51 -10.08 -19.70 4.78
N GLY A 52 -9.21 -20.42 5.48
CA GLY A 52 -9.60 -21.34 6.56
C GLY A 52 -10.11 -22.72 6.08
N LYS A 53 -10.03 -23.04 4.79
CA LYS A 53 -10.36 -24.35 4.22
C LYS A 53 -9.25 -24.84 3.29
N ASN A 54 -9.10 -26.15 3.17
CA ASN A 54 -8.15 -26.77 2.21
C ASN A 54 -8.78 -26.96 0.81
N ILE A 55 -9.79 -26.17 0.48
CA ILE A 55 -10.46 -26.22 -0.82
C ILE A 55 -9.76 -25.23 -1.74
N ILE A 56 -9.23 -25.75 -2.85
CA ILE A 56 -8.53 -24.99 -3.87
C ILE A 56 -9.23 -25.12 -5.22
N SER A 57 -9.20 -24.06 -6.03
CA SER A 57 -9.69 -24.06 -7.41
C SER A 57 -8.70 -23.32 -8.30
N LYS A 58 -8.50 -23.80 -9.52
CA LYS A 58 -7.68 -23.14 -10.54
C LYS A 58 -8.60 -22.41 -11.50
N LEU A 59 -8.44 -21.09 -11.61
CA LEU A 59 -9.23 -20.24 -12.52
C LEU A 59 -8.31 -19.42 -13.40
N TYR A 60 -8.73 -19.18 -14.64
CA TYR A 60 -8.03 -18.28 -15.55
C TYR A 60 -8.25 -16.82 -15.14
N THR A 61 -7.28 -15.95 -15.43
CA THR A 61 -7.41 -14.51 -15.17
C THR A 61 -8.72 -13.93 -15.70
N VAL A 62 -9.12 -14.30 -16.93
CA VAL A 62 -10.33 -13.79 -17.59
C VAL A 62 -11.59 -14.15 -16.81
N GLU A 63 -11.65 -15.38 -16.30
CA GLU A 63 -12.78 -15.88 -15.50
C GLU A 63 -12.92 -15.11 -14.19
N ILE A 64 -11.78 -14.80 -13.54
CA ILE A 64 -11.77 -14.05 -12.29
C ILE A 64 -12.15 -12.57 -12.54
N THR A 65 -11.63 -11.95 -13.59
CA THR A 65 -11.92 -10.54 -13.90
C THR A 65 -13.37 -10.28 -14.27
N ASN A 66 -14.06 -11.28 -14.83
CA ASN A 66 -15.46 -11.16 -15.25
C ASN A 66 -16.43 -11.33 -14.08
N ASP A 67 -16.02 -11.93 -12.96
CA ASP A 67 -16.88 -12.15 -11.79
C ASP A 67 -16.62 -11.12 -10.67
N LYS A 68 -17.51 -10.12 -10.60
CA LYS A 68 -17.48 -9.06 -9.58
C LYS A 68 -17.59 -9.60 -8.15
N LYS A 69 -18.22 -10.75 -7.92
CA LYS A 69 -18.33 -11.35 -6.58
C LYS A 69 -17.00 -11.96 -6.16
N LEU A 70 -16.34 -12.68 -7.07
CA LEU A 70 -15.00 -13.23 -6.84
C LEU A 70 -13.98 -12.13 -6.52
N LEU A 71 -14.01 -11.02 -7.26
CA LEU A 71 -13.12 -9.88 -7.00
C LEU A 71 -13.34 -9.26 -5.61
N LYS A 72 -14.60 -9.12 -5.16
CA LYS A 72 -14.91 -8.59 -3.83
C LYS A 72 -14.48 -9.51 -2.69
N SER A 73 -14.35 -10.81 -2.96
CA SER A 73 -13.90 -11.79 -1.97
C SER A 73 -12.39 -11.90 -1.82
N LEU A 74 -11.62 -11.20 -2.66
CA LEU A 74 -10.15 -11.19 -2.64
C LEU A 74 -9.59 -9.99 -1.88
N SER A 75 -8.44 -10.19 -1.26
CA SER A 75 -7.70 -9.10 -0.62
C SER A 75 -7.16 -8.10 -1.65
N PRO A 76 -6.96 -6.82 -1.28
CA PRO A 76 -6.33 -5.84 -2.16
C PRO A 76 -4.98 -6.30 -2.73
N ILE A 77 -4.20 -7.05 -1.94
CA ILE A 77 -2.90 -7.60 -2.35
C ILE A 77 -3.09 -8.66 -3.45
N ASP A 78 -4.09 -9.52 -3.33
CA ASP A 78 -4.36 -10.55 -4.32
C ASP A 78 -4.98 -9.98 -5.60
N LEU A 79 -5.82 -8.95 -5.47
CA LEU A 79 -6.32 -8.17 -6.62
C LEU A 79 -5.16 -7.51 -7.40
N LEU A 80 -4.15 -7.01 -6.70
CA LEU A 80 -2.94 -6.46 -7.33
C LEU A 80 -2.16 -7.53 -8.12
N LYS A 81 -2.08 -8.77 -7.64
CA LYS A 81 -1.44 -9.87 -8.39
C LYS A 81 -2.15 -10.13 -9.72
N ILE A 82 -3.48 -10.17 -9.71
CA ILE A 82 -4.32 -10.37 -10.91
C ILE A 82 -4.11 -9.23 -11.91
N LEU A 83 -4.11 -7.99 -11.42
CA LEU A 83 -3.86 -6.81 -12.26
C LEU A 83 -2.46 -6.85 -12.87
N ASN A 84 -1.44 -7.22 -12.09
CA ASN A 84 -0.06 -7.32 -12.57
C ASN A 84 0.10 -8.38 -13.65
N ALA A 85 -0.48 -9.57 -13.47
CA ALA A 85 -0.45 -10.62 -14.48
C ALA A 85 -1.16 -10.20 -15.78
N SER A 86 -2.31 -9.52 -15.66
CA SER A 86 -3.06 -8.99 -16.80
C SER A 86 -2.23 -7.94 -17.56
N ASN A 87 -1.60 -7.02 -16.83
CA ASN A 87 -0.84 -5.92 -17.42
C ASN A 87 0.49 -6.35 -18.03
N LYS A 88 1.16 -7.41 -17.51
CA LYS A 88 2.38 -7.98 -18.12
C LYS A 88 2.19 -8.30 -19.62
N LYS A 89 1.01 -8.77 -20.03
CA LYS A 89 0.69 -9.02 -21.45
C LYS A 89 0.55 -7.74 -22.28
N PHE A 90 0.02 -6.66 -21.70
CA PHE A 90 -0.17 -5.37 -22.38
C PHE A 90 1.10 -4.53 -22.44
N LEU A 91 1.97 -4.63 -21.43
CA LEU A 91 3.24 -3.91 -21.34
C LEU A 91 4.26 -4.30 -22.42
N CYS A 92 4.14 -5.50 -23.01
CA CYS A 92 5.01 -5.91 -24.12
C CYS A 92 4.63 -5.27 -25.48
N LYS A 93 3.47 -4.61 -25.62
CA LYS A 93 2.99 -4.12 -26.93
C LYS A 93 2.98 -2.60 -27.11
N LYS A 94 3.08 -1.82 -26.04
CA LYS A 94 3.16 -0.35 -26.14
C LYS A 94 4.07 0.16 -25.02
N GLU A 95 4.96 1.07 -25.36
CA GLU A 95 5.81 1.87 -24.46
C GLU A 95 5.02 2.75 -23.46
N ASN A 96 3.72 2.51 -23.30
CA ASN A 96 2.90 3.11 -22.27
C ASN A 96 2.94 2.20 -21.04
N ILE A 97 3.99 2.42 -20.27
CA ILE A 97 4.15 1.84 -18.95
C ILE A 97 3.05 2.41 -18.03
N ILE A 98 1.92 1.71 -17.93
CA ILE A 98 1.00 1.92 -16.82
C ILE A 98 1.62 1.23 -15.59
N LEU A 99 2.44 1.99 -14.87
CA LEU A 99 3.02 1.60 -13.59
C LEU A 99 2.04 1.99 -12.47
N PHE A 100 1.41 0.99 -11.84
CA PHE A 100 0.70 1.15 -10.57
C PHE A 100 1.18 0.07 -9.57
N PRO A 101 1.39 0.43 -8.29
CA PRO A 101 2.14 1.61 -7.87
C PRO A 101 3.59 1.36 -8.26
N CYS A 102 4.16 2.26 -9.05
CA CYS A 102 5.61 2.34 -9.04
C CYS A 102 6.02 2.62 -7.60
N GLN A 103 6.84 1.77 -6.99
CA GLN A 103 7.58 2.16 -5.79
C GLN A 103 8.52 3.28 -6.22
N ALA A 104 8.00 4.51 -6.30
CA ALA A 104 8.82 5.68 -6.39
C ALA A 104 9.64 5.68 -5.10
N TYR A 105 10.93 5.37 -5.23
CA TYR A 105 11.84 5.47 -4.11
C TYR A 105 12.23 6.93 -3.98
N TYR A 106 11.99 7.48 -2.79
CA TYR A 106 12.27 8.85 -2.45
C TYR A 106 13.49 8.86 -1.55
N LYS A 107 14.51 9.64 -1.93
CA LYS A 107 15.72 9.80 -1.14
C LYS A 107 16.13 11.25 -1.09
N LEU A 108 16.45 11.77 0.09
CA LEU A 108 17.04 13.09 0.20
C LEU A 108 18.54 12.95 -0.07
N ILE A 109 19.00 13.52 -1.17
CA ILE A 109 20.40 13.39 -1.61
C ILE A 109 21.24 14.62 -1.29
N ALA A 110 20.60 15.78 -1.09
CA ALA A 110 21.27 17.00 -0.69
C ALA A 110 20.31 17.92 0.06
N LYS A 111 20.88 18.79 0.89
CA LYS A 111 20.18 19.92 1.51
C LYS A 111 21.09 21.13 1.43
N ASP A 112 20.52 22.27 1.09
CA ASP A 112 21.22 23.55 0.99
C ASP A 112 20.38 24.64 1.63
N TYR A 113 21.02 25.57 2.33
CA TYR A 113 20.30 26.66 2.98
C TYR A 113 20.29 27.89 2.09
N ASN A 114 19.11 28.28 1.64
CA ASN A 114 18.95 29.50 0.87
C ASN A 114 18.89 30.70 1.82
N HIS A 115 19.98 31.45 1.90
CA HIS A 115 20.09 32.63 2.77
C HIS A 115 19.12 33.77 2.41
N ILE A 116 18.69 33.88 1.15
CA ILE A 116 17.77 34.93 0.70
C ILE A 116 16.35 34.61 1.17
N LEU A 117 15.92 33.36 0.99
CA LEU A 117 14.61 32.88 1.40
C LEU A 117 14.56 32.49 2.88
N GLN A 118 15.71 32.36 3.52
CA GLN A 118 15.90 31.84 4.87
C GLN A 118 15.29 30.44 5.08
N GLN A 119 15.40 29.60 4.07
CA GLN A 119 14.78 28.28 4.01
C GLN A 119 15.77 27.22 3.56
N THR A 120 15.60 26.01 4.08
CA THR A 120 16.32 24.82 3.67
C THR A 120 15.67 24.22 2.44
N ILE A 121 16.45 24.12 1.36
CA ILE A 121 16.06 23.50 0.10
C ILE A 121 16.65 22.10 0.05
N PHE A 122 15.78 21.11 -0.01
CA PHE A 122 16.14 19.71 -0.15
C PHE A 122 16.11 19.31 -1.62
N THR A 123 17.09 18.51 -2.03
CA THR A 123 17.06 17.83 -3.33
C THR A 123 16.59 16.40 -3.12
N LEU A 124 15.40 16.13 -3.62
CA LEU A 124 14.74 14.83 -3.59
C LEU A 124 15.09 14.07 -4.88
N GLU A 125 15.70 12.91 -4.72
CA GLU A 125 15.83 11.93 -5.78
C GLU A 125 14.57 11.06 -5.83
N ILE A 126 14.01 10.90 -7.03
CA ILE A 126 12.83 10.10 -7.31
C ILE A 126 13.26 9.02 -8.30
N THR A 127 13.34 7.78 -7.83
CA THR A 127 13.63 6.62 -8.68
C THR A 127 12.33 5.96 -9.11
N HIS A 128 12.08 5.89 -10.42
CA HIS A 128 10.90 5.27 -11.00
C HIS A 128 11.28 4.25 -12.07
N ALA A 129 11.07 2.96 -11.78
CA ALA A 129 11.52 1.82 -12.60
C ALA A 129 13.03 1.83 -12.85
N ASN A 130 13.49 2.55 -13.88
CA ASN A 130 14.91 2.73 -14.24
C ASN A 130 15.27 4.20 -14.55
N LYS A 131 14.38 5.15 -14.24
CA LYS A 131 14.62 6.59 -14.42
C LYS A 131 14.80 7.24 -13.07
N ILE A 132 15.89 7.99 -12.95
CA ILE A 132 16.18 8.82 -11.79
C ILE A 132 15.89 10.26 -12.18
N THR A 133 14.97 10.90 -11.46
CA THR A 133 14.75 12.34 -11.57
C THR A 133 15.04 13.02 -10.23
N GLN A 134 15.39 14.29 -10.29
CA GLN A 134 15.68 15.09 -9.10
C GLN A 134 14.75 16.29 -9.05
N LYS A 135 14.26 16.60 -7.86
CA LYS A 135 13.39 17.74 -7.61
C LYS A 135 13.86 18.50 -6.38
N LYS A 136 13.95 19.83 -6.50
CA LYS A 136 14.20 20.71 -5.35
C LYS A 136 12.87 21.05 -4.68
N LEU A 137 12.80 20.89 -3.36
CA LEU A 137 11.60 21.11 -2.55
C LEU A 137 12.00 21.81 -1.25
N THR A 138 11.11 22.62 -0.69
CA THR A 138 11.31 23.18 0.66
C THR A 138 11.01 22.12 1.73
N ALA A 139 11.46 22.37 2.97
CA ALA A 139 11.14 21.52 4.11
C ALA A 139 9.61 21.35 4.28
N LEU A 140 8.86 22.44 4.09
CA LEU A 140 7.40 22.46 4.20
C LEU A 140 6.72 21.66 3.08
N ASP A 141 7.22 21.74 1.85
CA ASP A 141 6.67 20.97 0.72
C ASP A 141 6.78 19.46 0.94
N ILE A 142 7.86 19.02 1.58
CA ILE A 142 8.08 17.61 1.92
C ILE A 142 7.19 17.20 3.10
N ALA A 143 7.12 18.03 4.15
CA ALA A 143 6.27 17.78 5.32
C ALA A 143 4.77 17.68 4.97
N ASN A 144 4.32 18.39 3.94
CA ASN A 144 2.94 18.34 3.47
C ASN A 144 2.65 17.20 2.48
N ASN A 145 3.62 16.34 2.17
CA ASN A 145 3.46 15.23 1.25
C ASN A 145 3.63 13.88 1.96
N PRO A 146 2.52 13.22 2.36
CA PRO A 146 2.56 11.95 3.08
C PRO A 146 3.32 10.83 2.35
N LEU A 147 3.26 10.83 1.01
CA LEU A 147 3.90 9.79 0.19
C LEU A 147 5.42 9.87 0.24
N ILE A 148 5.98 11.07 0.40
CA ILE A 148 7.42 11.27 0.53
C ILE A 148 7.84 10.90 1.96
N LEU A 149 7.10 11.40 2.96
CA LEU A 149 7.36 11.16 4.39
C LEU A 149 7.43 9.68 4.74
N GLU A 150 6.51 8.86 4.22
CA GLU A 150 6.50 7.41 4.46
C GLU A 150 7.76 6.68 3.95
N LYS A 151 8.54 7.31 3.08
CA LYS A 151 9.70 6.70 2.42
C LYS A 151 11.03 7.27 2.90
N LEU A 152 11.02 8.30 3.73
CA LEU A 152 12.23 8.85 4.33
C LEU A 152 12.77 7.91 5.41
N THR A 153 14.09 7.82 5.49
CA THR A 153 14.77 7.17 6.60
C THR A 153 14.58 7.97 7.90
N PRO A 154 14.72 7.34 9.09
CA PRO A 154 14.60 8.06 10.36
C PRO A 154 15.53 9.27 10.47
N GLN A 155 16.75 9.18 9.92
CA GLN A 155 17.70 10.30 9.91
C GLN A 155 17.21 11.45 9.02
N GLU A 156 16.71 11.15 7.82
CA GLU A 156 16.16 12.14 6.90
C GLU A 156 14.92 12.83 7.49
N THR A 157 14.08 12.07 8.19
CA THR A 157 12.90 12.59 8.89
C THR A 157 13.30 13.51 10.05
N TYR A 158 14.36 13.17 10.80
CA TYR A 158 14.88 14.04 11.86
C TYR A 158 15.42 15.36 11.30
N ASP A 159 16.25 15.27 10.25
CA ASP A 159 16.82 16.44 9.58
C ASP A 159 15.74 17.36 9.01
N LEU A 160 14.68 16.78 8.44
CA LEU A 160 13.51 17.51 7.95
C LEU A 160 12.77 18.21 9.09
N GLY A 161 12.51 17.50 10.19
CA GLY A 161 11.83 18.06 11.37
C GLY A 161 12.61 19.23 11.97
N TYR A 162 13.94 19.13 12.03
CA TYR A 162 14.81 20.22 12.48
C TYR A 162 14.72 21.44 11.55
N ALA A 163 14.76 21.23 10.23
CA ALA A 163 14.61 22.32 9.25
C ALA A 163 13.26 23.04 9.39
N VAL A 164 12.15 22.29 9.41
CA VAL A 164 10.80 22.87 9.59
C VAL A 164 10.69 23.64 10.91
N GLY A 165 11.19 23.06 12.00
CA GLY A 165 11.15 23.69 13.33
C GLY A 165 11.95 25.00 13.38
N SER A 166 13.19 24.96 12.89
CA SER A 166 14.08 26.14 12.87
C SER A 166 13.55 27.27 11.99
N GLU A 167 13.02 26.95 10.80
CA GLU A 167 12.41 27.91 9.89
C GLU A 167 11.16 28.57 10.50
N THR A 168 10.35 27.78 11.21
CA THR A 168 9.14 28.29 11.88
C THR A 168 9.49 29.25 13.02
N ILE A 169 10.47 28.88 13.85
CA ILE A 169 10.97 29.75 14.94
C ILE A 169 11.54 31.04 14.38
N LEU A 170 12.39 30.95 13.35
CA LEU A 170 12.99 32.13 12.72
C LEU A 170 11.92 33.06 12.15
N ARG A 171 10.90 32.50 11.50
CA ARG A 171 9.76 33.26 10.96
C ARG A 171 8.99 33.99 12.05
N GLU A 172 8.76 33.34 13.19
CA GLU A 172 8.07 33.94 14.34
C GLU A 172 8.91 35.07 14.97
N ILE A 173 10.22 34.85 15.15
CA ILE A 173 11.14 35.90 15.66
C ILE A 173 11.11 37.11 14.73
N LEU A 174 11.19 36.90 13.42
CA LEU A 174 11.14 37.99 12.45
C LEU A 174 9.80 38.71 12.43
N TYR A 175 8.70 37.98 12.63
CA TYR A 175 7.38 38.59 12.77
C TYR A 175 7.31 39.48 14.03
N LEU A 176 7.74 38.96 15.18
CA LEU A 176 7.77 39.70 16.45
C LEU A 176 8.71 40.91 16.42
N SER A 177 9.83 40.83 15.69
CA SER A 177 10.78 41.95 15.55
C SER A 177 10.29 43.09 14.65
N ARG A 178 9.21 42.87 13.89
CA ARG A 178 8.57 43.87 13.03
C ARG A 178 7.38 44.57 13.70
N LEU A 179 6.97 44.10 14.87
CA LEU A 179 6.00 44.73 15.77
C LEU A 179 6.72 45.73 16.68
#